data_AF-A0A6A4U2N7-F1
#
_entry.id   AF-A0A6A4U2N7-F1
#
_cell.length_a   1.000
_cell.length_b   1.000
_cell.length_c   1.000
_cell.angle_alpha   90.00
_cell.angle_beta   90.00
_cell.angle_gamma   90.00
#
_symmetry.space_group_name_H-M   'P 1'
#
loop_
_entity.id
_entity.type
_entity.pdbx_description
1 polymer ?
#
loop_
_entity_poly.entity_id
_entity_poly.type
_entity_poly.pdbx_seq_one_letter_code
_entity_poly.pdbx_strand_id
1 'polypeptide(L)'
;MAMRLRPALVLAVGFAGPLGADTGLGCRQLGDVFTAMTSYSLTLPPAPNVEAACVVDDAVLQAEGGPKITVKRLELSGTGVDGMPDSLSLVVKGLRVTPALLDRTMDPRLRDALRLQTVDVRLMLRQGTLFEGLELRGGVIALSGGTEVRIEADLKGAGFEAGTLLSALLTALDLEWKADGRLLRPAMEAVGERLTDGATGDAAVEAARQGLLAVIANLPGEMLTGDTAKELAALVEALPQGRGRMALGFDAGDGIGAARLAIAALSDDPVGETALAKLFAGTALLVDWTPGIVP
;
A
#
# COMPACT_ATOMS: atom_id res chain seq x y z
N MET A 1 35.92 13.06 62.00
CA MET A 1 35.68 14.17 61.06
C MET A 1 36.80 14.17 60.02
N ALA A 2 36.62 13.46 58.91
CA ALA A 2 37.47 13.54 57.71
C ALA A 2 36.78 12.76 56.59
N MET A 3 36.19 13.52 55.68
CA MET A 3 35.63 13.13 54.40
C MET A 3 36.74 12.58 53.50
N ARG A 4 36.59 11.36 52.98
CA ARG A 4 37.36 10.88 51.81
C ARG A 4 36.46 10.03 50.91
N LEU A 5 35.66 10.74 50.11
CA LEU A 5 35.26 10.26 48.79
C LEU A 5 36.53 10.15 47.94
N ARG A 6 36.77 8.97 47.37
CA ARG A 6 37.69 8.79 46.23
C ARG A 6 36.92 8.18 45.06
N PRO A 7 37.15 8.68 43.83
CA PRO A 7 36.30 8.46 42.68
C PRO A 7 36.72 7.19 41.93
N ALA A 8 35.76 6.35 41.56
CA ALA A 8 35.93 5.34 40.51
C ALA A 8 35.33 5.93 39.23
N LEU A 9 36.13 6.73 38.52
CA LEU A 9 35.78 7.26 37.20
C LEU A 9 36.98 7.10 36.28
N VAL A 10 37.19 5.90 35.78
CA VAL A 10 38.11 5.62 34.67
C VAL A 10 37.63 4.36 33.92
N LEU A 11 37.46 4.50 32.60
CA LEU A 11 37.44 3.45 31.56
C LEU A 11 36.17 2.58 31.42
N ALA A 12 35.13 3.18 30.84
CA ALA A 12 34.17 2.47 29.98
C ALA A 12 33.95 3.25 28.67
N VAL A 13 35.04 3.79 28.10
CA VAL A 13 35.07 4.36 26.73
C VAL A 13 36.03 3.46 25.96
N GLY A 14 35.51 2.42 25.31
CA GLY A 14 36.36 1.45 24.64
C GLY A 14 35.69 0.34 23.84
N PHE A 15 34.36 0.33 23.71
CA PHE A 15 33.63 -0.63 22.85
C PHE A 15 32.43 -0.01 22.11
N ALA A 16 32.46 1.31 21.86
CA ALA A 16 31.70 1.86 20.75
C ALA A 16 32.58 1.72 19.51
N GLY A 17 32.43 0.62 18.77
CA GLY A 17 32.89 0.56 17.39
C GLY A 17 32.28 1.71 16.58
N PRO A 18 32.80 2.04 15.39
CA PRO A 18 32.17 3.05 14.56
C PRO A 18 30.73 2.61 14.33
N LEU A 19 29.77 3.32 14.93
CA LEU A 19 28.39 3.30 14.47
C LEU A 19 28.51 3.64 12.98
N GLY A 20 28.17 2.69 12.11
CA GLY A 20 28.14 2.92 10.67
C GLY A 20 27.37 4.21 10.45
N ALA A 21 28.05 5.24 9.97
CA ALA A 21 27.38 6.50 9.70
C ALA A 21 26.35 6.20 8.62
N ASP A 22 25.08 6.46 8.87
CA ASP A 22 24.04 6.36 7.84
C ASP A 22 24.48 7.23 6.66
N THR A 23 24.89 6.57 5.58
CA THR A 23 25.28 7.24 4.36
C THR A 23 24.07 7.33 3.45
N GLY A 24 23.84 8.50 2.85
CA GLY A 24 22.81 8.65 1.82
C GLY A 24 23.13 7.74 0.62
N LEU A 25 22.11 7.06 0.10
CA LEU A 25 22.25 6.21 -1.08
C LEU A 25 22.43 7.07 -2.33
N GLY A 26 23.34 6.65 -3.22
CA GLY A 26 23.56 7.34 -4.49
C GLY A 26 22.40 7.14 -5.47
N CYS A 27 22.22 8.07 -6.42
CA CYS A 27 21.12 8.03 -7.40
C CYS A 27 21.04 6.74 -8.22
N ARG A 28 22.19 6.19 -8.63
CA ARG A 28 22.24 4.89 -9.33
C ARG A 28 21.71 3.76 -8.44
N GLN A 29 22.17 3.70 -7.19
CA GLN A 29 21.72 2.69 -6.23
C GLN A 29 20.21 2.81 -5.98
N LEU A 30 19.70 4.03 -5.80
CA LEU A 30 18.26 4.28 -5.65
C LEU A 30 17.46 3.82 -6.88
N GLY A 31 17.98 4.04 -8.09
CA GLY A 31 17.38 3.55 -9.32
C GLY A 31 17.38 2.03 -9.47
N ASP A 32 18.48 1.38 -9.06
CA ASP A 32 18.62 -0.09 -9.07
C ASP A 32 17.62 -0.73 -8.10
N VAL A 33 17.52 -0.18 -6.87
CA VAL A 33 16.53 -0.62 -5.87
C VAL A 33 15.10 -0.40 -6.37
N PHE A 34 14.80 0.77 -6.93
CA PHE A 34 13.48 1.06 -7.51
C PHE A 34 13.10 0.04 -8.60
N THR A 35 14.04 -0.26 -9.50
CA THR A 35 13.81 -1.21 -10.60
C THR A 35 13.62 -2.62 -10.05
N ALA A 36 14.42 -3.04 -9.07
CA ALA A 36 14.29 -4.34 -8.42
C ALA A 36 12.94 -4.51 -7.72
N MET A 37 12.43 -3.47 -7.06
CA MET A 37 11.16 -3.53 -6.32
C MET A 37 9.92 -3.47 -7.21
N THR A 38 9.97 -2.71 -8.30
CA THR A 38 8.76 -2.39 -9.10
C THR A 38 8.71 -3.13 -10.43
N SER A 39 9.82 -3.68 -10.91
CA SER A 39 10.01 -4.17 -12.28
C SER A 39 9.86 -3.10 -13.37
N TYR A 40 9.73 -1.82 -13.00
CA TYR A 40 9.75 -0.70 -13.94
C TYR A 40 11.16 -0.18 -14.09
N SER A 41 11.63 -0.14 -15.33
CA SER A 41 12.88 0.54 -15.67
C SER A 41 12.70 2.06 -15.63
N LEU A 42 13.72 2.74 -15.08
CA LEU A 42 13.81 4.19 -15.01
C LEU A 42 15.05 4.66 -15.78
N THR A 43 14.85 5.53 -16.75
CA THR A 43 15.97 6.20 -17.43
C THR A 43 16.46 7.36 -16.56
N LEU A 44 17.56 7.16 -15.84
CA LEU A 44 18.20 8.20 -15.04
C LEU A 44 19.17 9.04 -15.89
N PRO A 45 19.21 10.37 -15.73
CA PRO A 45 20.23 11.20 -16.36
C PRO A 45 21.63 10.81 -15.81
N PRO A 46 22.68 10.88 -16.64
CA PRO A 46 24.03 10.41 -16.28
C PRO A 46 24.76 11.30 -15.26
N ALA A 47 24.20 12.45 -14.88
CA ALA A 47 24.84 13.36 -13.93
C ALA A 47 24.71 12.83 -12.49
N PRO A 48 25.79 12.80 -11.70
CA PRO A 48 25.69 12.50 -10.29
C PRO A 48 24.91 13.64 -9.61
N ASN A 49 23.71 13.34 -9.13
CA ASN A 49 23.02 14.26 -8.23
C ASN A 49 23.80 14.25 -6.91
N VAL A 50 24.32 15.43 -6.54
CA VAL A 50 25.18 15.67 -5.37
C VAL A 50 24.33 15.87 -4.10
N GLU A 51 23.00 15.79 -4.22
CA GLU A 51 22.05 16.04 -3.15
C GLU A 51 21.52 14.73 -2.54
N ALA A 52 20.98 14.82 -1.32
CA ALA A 52 20.42 13.70 -0.54
C ALA A 52 19.22 12.99 -1.22
N ALA A 53 18.78 13.46 -2.39
CA ALA A 53 17.71 12.90 -3.17
C ALA A 53 18.06 12.87 -4.67
N CYS A 54 17.63 11.80 -5.35
CA CYS A 54 17.62 11.65 -6.79
C CYS A 54 16.31 12.22 -7.35
N VAL A 55 16.38 13.38 -8.01
CA VAL A 55 15.23 14.00 -8.67
C VAL A 55 15.32 13.81 -10.18
N VAL A 56 14.22 13.36 -10.79
CA VAL A 56 14.04 13.19 -12.23
C VAL A 56 12.73 13.85 -12.65
N ASP A 57 12.82 14.90 -13.46
CA ASP A 57 11.65 15.53 -14.07
C ASP A 57 11.29 14.82 -15.39
N ASP A 58 9.99 14.77 -15.71
CA ASP A 58 9.41 14.13 -16.90
C ASP A 58 9.86 12.67 -17.11
N ALA A 59 9.98 11.91 -16.02
CA ALA A 59 10.37 10.51 -16.03
C ALA A 59 9.38 9.65 -16.81
N VAL A 60 9.92 8.72 -17.61
CA VAL A 60 9.16 7.71 -18.33
C VAL A 60 9.54 6.35 -17.77
N LEU A 61 8.57 5.65 -17.18
CA LEU A 61 8.75 4.31 -16.66
C LEU A 61 8.21 3.29 -17.66
N GLN A 62 8.99 2.25 -17.91
CA GLN A 62 8.62 1.14 -18.81
C GLN A 62 8.82 -0.19 -18.11
N ALA A 63 7.83 -1.06 -18.23
CA ALA A 63 7.90 -2.46 -17.82
C ALA A 63 7.57 -3.35 -19.03
N GLU A 64 8.16 -4.54 -19.10
CA GLU A 64 7.85 -5.51 -20.15
C GLU A 64 6.37 -5.91 -20.08
N GLY A 65 5.62 -5.71 -21.17
CA GLY A 65 4.18 -6.00 -21.22
C GLY A 65 3.29 -5.07 -20.38
N GLY A 66 3.87 -4.10 -19.66
CA GLY A 66 3.16 -3.17 -18.79
C GLY A 66 2.74 -1.86 -19.48
N PRO A 67 1.87 -1.05 -18.84
CA PRO A 67 1.50 0.27 -19.36
C PRO A 67 2.69 1.23 -19.31
N LYS A 68 2.72 2.18 -20.25
CA LYS A 68 3.69 3.28 -20.19
C LYS A 68 3.25 4.27 -19.12
N ILE A 69 4.13 4.55 -18.16
CA ILE A 69 3.87 5.54 -17.12
C ILE A 69 4.72 6.76 -17.38
N THR A 70 4.10 7.93 -17.33
CA THR A 70 4.79 9.23 -17.41
C THR A 70 4.59 9.96 -16.09
N VAL A 71 5.65 10.53 -15.55
CA VAL A 71 5.66 11.19 -14.25
C VAL A 71 6.27 12.57 -14.43
N LYS A 72 5.61 13.62 -13.97
CA LYS A 72 6.15 14.99 -14.10
C LYS A 72 7.39 15.20 -13.26
N ARG A 73 7.40 14.65 -12.05
CA ARG A 73 8.55 14.69 -11.14
C ARG A 73 8.59 13.43 -10.28
N LEU A 74 9.72 12.75 -10.31
CA LEU A 74 10.05 11.60 -9.49
C LEU A 74 11.20 11.99 -8.57
N GLU A 75 11.05 11.76 -7.28
CA GLU A 75 12.07 11.98 -6.28
C GLU A 75 12.26 10.69 -5.48
N LEU A 76 13.49 10.18 -5.48
CA LEU A 76 13.92 9.03 -4.70
C LEU A 76 14.94 9.50 -3.68
N SER A 77 14.79 9.13 -2.43
CA SER A 77 15.81 9.35 -1.40
C SER A 77 15.90 8.13 -0.50
N GLY A 78 17.02 8.00 0.22
CA GLY A 78 17.20 6.86 1.11
C GLY A 78 18.53 6.89 1.83
N THR A 79 18.58 6.17 2.93
CA THR A 79 19.77 5.96 3.74
C THR A 79 20.12 4.48 3.77
N GLY A 80 21.40 4.19 4.02
CA GLY A 80 21.85 2.82 4.15
C GLY A 80 23.15 2.69 4.92
N VAL A 81 23.36 1.47 5.43
CA VAL A 81 24.59 1.03 6.09
C VAL A 81 25.26 0.00 5.19
N ASP A 82 26.56 0.18 4.92
CA ASP A 82 27.34 -0.70 4.05
C ASP A 82 26.73 -0.91 2.65
N GLY A 83 26.00 0.09 2.14
CA GLY A 83 25.33 0.05 0.83
C GLY A 83 23.99 -0.68 0.82
N MET A 84 23.55 -1.23 1.96
CA MET A 84 22.22 -1.83 2.11
C MET A 84 21.20 -0.76 2.53
N PRO A 85 20.03 -0.67 1.89
CA PRO A 85 19.00 0.30 2.25
C PRO A 85 18.44 0.01 3.65
N ASP A 86 18.36 1.06 4.47
CA ASP A 86 17.67 1.07 5.76
C ASP A 86 16.37 1.88 5.67
N SER A 87 16.37 2.95 4.86
CA SER A 87 15.17 3.71 4.55
C SER A 87 15.12 4.12 3.08
N LEU A 88 13.91 4.19 2.52
CA LEU A 88 13.62 4.66 1.18
C LEU A 88 12.40 5.57 1.20
N SER A 89 12.46 6.70 0.51
CA SER A 89 11.31 7.53 0.21
C SER A 89 11.15 7.70 -1.29
N LEU A 90 9.90 7.54 -1.74
CA LEU A 90 9.47 7.71 -3.11
C LEU A 90 8.41 8.82 -3.13
N VAL A 91 8.67 9.90 -3.86
CA VAL A 91 7.70 10.94 -4.14
C VAL A 91 7.50 11.04 -5.65
N VAL A 92 6.26 10.82 -6.08
CA VAL A 92 5.84 10.85 -7.48
C VAL A 92 4.78 11.93 -7.61
N LYS A 93 4.98 12.86 -8.53
CA LYS A 93 4.05 13.94 -8.83
C LYS A 93 3.57 13.90 -10.27
N GLY A 94 2.26 14.04 -10.44
CA GLY A 94 1.61 14.10 -11.75
C GLY A 94 1.76 12.83 -12.58
N LEU A 95 1.76 11.65 -11.95
CA LEU A 95 1.79 10.37 -12.64
C LEU A 95 0.57 10.23 -13.54
N ARG A 96 0.82 9.81 -14.78
CA ARG A 96 -0.20 9.49 -15.78
C ARG A 96 0.11 8.13 -16.36
N VAL A 97 -0.88 7.25 -16.29
CA VAL A 97 -0.84 5.95 -16.95
C VAL A 97 -1.35 6.14 -18.37
N THR A 98 -0.53 5.78 -19.35
CA THR A 98 -0.94 5.65 -20.74
C THR A 98 -1.09 4.15 -21.02
N PRO A 99 -2.33 3.61 -21.02
CA PRO A 99 -2.57 2.21 -21.33
C PRO A 99 -2.01 1.90 -22.71
N ALA A 100 -1.43 0.71 -22.89
CA ALA A 100 -1.06 0.27 -24.23
C ALA A 100 -2.32 0.15 -25.09
N LEU A 101 -2.27 0.60 -26.35
CA LEU A 101 -3.41 0.61 -27.28
C LEU A 101 -4.04 -0.78 -27.49
N LEU A 102 -3.33 -1.85 -27.15
CA LEU A 102 -3.74 -3.24 -27.28
C LEU A 102 -3.96 -3.97 -25.95
N ASP A 103 -3.91 -3.28 -24.81
CA ASP A 103 -4.22 -3.91 -23.54
C ASP A 103 -5.73 -4.22 -23.47
N ARG A 104 -6.09 -5.47 -23.73
CA ARG A 104 -7.47 -5.97 -23.67
C ARG A 104 -7.87 -6.41 -22.26
N THR A 105 -6.95 -6.39 -21.29
CA THR A 105 -7.21 -6.88 -19.93
C THR A 105 -7.93 -5.86 -19.05
N MET A 106 -7.77 -4.57 -19.36
CA MET A 106 -8.40 -3.47 -18.61
C MET A 106 -9.76 -3.07 -19.21
N ASP A 107 -10.80 -3.02 -18.37
CA ASP A 107 -12.15 -2.55 -18.73
C ASP A 107 -12.07 -1.15 -19.39
N PRO A 108 -12.71 -0.92 -20.55
CA PRO A 108 -12.66 0.36 -21.24
C PRO A 108 -13.12 1.56 -20.39
N ARG A 109 -14.11 1.39 -19.50
CA ARG A 109 -14.62 2.46 -18.62
C ARG A 109 -13.58 2.84 -17.57
N LEU A 110 -12.93 1.83 -16.97
CA LEU A 110 -11.85 2.05 -16.02
C LEU A 110 -10.64 2.71 -16.70
N ARG A 111 -10.33 2.28 -17.92
CA ARG A 111 -9.27 2.86 -18.73
C ARG A 111 -9.52 4.34 -19.02
N ASP A 112 -10.72 4.69 -19.45
CA ASP A 112 -11.09 6.08 -19.73
C ASP A 112 -11.09 6.95 -18.46
N ALA A 113 -11.60 6.40 -17.35
CA ALA A 113 -11.58 7.07 -16.06
C ALA A 113 -10.14 7.36 -15.60
N LEU A 114 -9.24 6.38 -15.70
CA LEU A 114 -7.83 6.53 -15.29
C LEU A 114 -7.04 7.45 -16.22
N ARG A 115 -7.32 7.43 -17.53
CA ARG A 115 -6.61 8.28 -18.52
C ARG A 115 -6.76 9.78 -18.23
N LEU A 116 -7.87 10.17 -17.61
CA LEU A 116 -8.15 11.57 -17.28
C LEU A 116 -7.58 12.00 -15.92
N GLN A 117 -7.07 11.07 -15.12
CA GLN A 117 -6.56 11.36 -13.79
C GLN A 117 -5.04 11.53 -13.79
N THR A 118 -4.58 12.45 -12.95
CA THR A 118 -3.19 12.44 -12.48
C THR A 118 -3.13 11.88 -11.07
N VAL A 119 -2.12 11.07 -10.80
CA VAL A 119 -1.86 10.47 -9.50
C VAL A 119 -0.62 11.11 -8.88
N ASP A 120 -0.73 11.49 -7.62
CA ASP A 120 0.41 11.83 -6.79
C ASP A 120 0.61 10.71 -5.78
N VAL A 121 1.84 10.20 -5.67
CA VAL A 121 2.20 9.13 -4.73
C VAL A 121 3.31 9.62 -3.82
N ARG A 122 3.20 9.33 -2.53
CA ARG A 122 4.27 9.44 -1.54
C ARG A 122 4.33 8.13 -0.78
N LEU A 123 5.49 7.51 -0.72
CA LEU A 123 5.73 6.31 0.11
C LEU A 123 7.03 6.52 0.88
N MET A 124 7.05 6.08 2.13
CA MET A 124 8.28 5.98 2.93
C MET A 124 8.34 4.60 3.55
N LEU A 125 9.37 3.87 3.20
CA LEU A 125 9.67 2.53 3.69
C LEU A 125 10.90 2.61 4.59
N ARG A 126 10.85 1.88 5.70
CA ARG A 126 11.97 1.77 6.63
C ARG A 126 12.11 0.33 7.11
N GLN A 127 13.34 -0.10 7.41
CA GLN A 127 13.56 -1.31 8.16
C GLN A 127 12.90 -1.18 9.55
N GLY A 128 12.00 -2.10 9.85
CA GLY A 128 11.24 -2.11 11.08
C GLY A 128 12.10 -2.52 12.28
N THR A 129 11.92 -1.82 13.39
CA THR A 129 12.71 -2.04 14.61
C THR A 129 12.14 -3.13 15.52
N LEU A 130 10.84 -3.43 15.40
CA LEU A 130 10.13 -4.33 16.30
C LEU A 130 9.99 -5.77 15.77
N PHE A 131 9.89 -5.96 14.45
CA PHE A 131 9.46 -7.24 13.86
C PHE A 131 10.40 -7.85 12.83
N GLU A 132 11.66 -7.38 12.71
CA GLU A 132 12.58 -7.78 11.62
C GLU A 132 11.86 -7.78 10.26
N GLY A 133 11.55 -6.59 9.76
CA GLY A 133 10.66 -6.43 8.61
C GLY A 133 10.73 -5.05 7.98
N LEU A 134 9.71 -4.70 7.20
CA LEU A 134 9.54 -3.35 6.64
C LEU A 134 8.33 -2.64 7.25
N GLU A 135 8.49 -1.36 7.51
CA GLU A 135 7.45 -0.42 7.92
C GLU A 135 7.17 0.54 6.77
N LEU A 136 5.92 0.59 6.30
CA LEU A 136 5.41 1.64 5.41
C LEU A 136 4.78 2.73 6.28
N ARG A 137 5.25 3.97 6.14
CA ARG A 137 4.78 5.13 6.91
C ARG A 137 4.46 6.30 6.00
N GLY A 138 3.45 7.09 6.35
CA GLY A 138 3.07 8.28 5.59
C GLY A 138 2.79 8.02 4.11
N GLY A 139 2.32 6.81 3.77
CA GLY A 139 1.95 6.46 2.42
C GLY A 139 0.73 7.26 1.99
N VAL A 140 0.78 7.91 0.83
CA VAL A 140 -0.32 8.70 0.28
C VAL A 140 -0.43 8.45 -1.22
N ILE A 141 -1.64 8.16 -1.69
CA ILE A 141 -2.00 8.08 -3.11
C ILE A 141 -3.16 9.04 -3.31
N ALA A 142 -2.93 10.13 -4.04
CA ALA A 142 -3.94 11.17 -4.29
C ALA A 142 -4.25 11.27 -5.78
N LEU A 143 -5.54 11.27 -6.11
CA LEU A 143 -6.05 11.43 -7.47
C LEU A 143 -6.52 12.86 -7.67
N SER A 144 -6.33 13.41 -8.88
CA SER A 144 -6.79 14.76 -9.23
C SER A 144 -8.29 15.00 -9.03
N GLY A 145 -9.12 13.95 -9.02
CA GLY A 145 -10.56 14.02 -8.72
C GLY A 145 -10.90 14.37 -7.27
N GLY A 146 -9.95 14.20 -6.34
CA GLY A 146 -10.14 14.45 -4.91
C GLY A 146 -10.22 13.17 -4.06
N THR A 147 -10.15 11.99 -4.69
CA THR A 147 -9.95 10.72 -3.98
C THR A 147 -8.53 10.63 -3.46
N GLU A 148 -8.37 10.26 -2.19
CA GLU A 148 -7.08 10.12 -1.52
C GLU A 148 -7.08 8.86 -0.66
N VAL A 149 -6.00 8.09 -0.71
CA VAL A 149 -5.74 6.95 0.17
C VAL A 149 -4.48 7.26 0.95
N ARG A 150 -4.56 7.19 2.28
CA ARG A 150 -3.39 7.14 3.16
C ARG A 150 -3.22 5.73 3.69
N ILE A 151 -1.99 5.27 3.75
CA ILE A 151 -1.67 3.91 4.14
C ILE A 151 -0.41 3.87 5.00
N GLU A 152 -0.51 3.13 6.09
CA GLU A 152 0.61 2.71 6.93
C GLU A 152 0.50 1.20 7.13
N ALA A 153 1.62 0.48 7.08
CA ALA A 153 1.59 -0.97 7.17
C ALA A 153 2.88 -1.53 7.76
N ASP A 154 2.75 -2.68 8.43
CA ASP A 154 3.87 -3.43 9.01
C ASP A 154 3.96 -4.81 8.37
N LEU A 155 5.12 -5.08 7.78
CA LEU A 155 5.42 -6.28 7.02
C LEU A 155 6.55 -7.06 7.70
N LYS A 156 6.22 -8.15 8.38
CA LYS A 156 7.19 -9.04 9.01
C LYS A 156 7.92 -9.89 7.96
N GLY A 157 9.23 -10.06 8.11
CA GLY A 157 10.06 -10.86 7.20
C GLY A 157 10.29 -10.24 5.82
N ALA A 158 9.86 -8.99 5.62
CA ALA A 158 10.11 -8.22 4.41
C ALA A 158 11.45 -7.48 4.49
N GLY A 159 12.11 -7.35 3.35
CA GLY A 159 13.22 -6.43 3.11
C GLY A 159 13.00 -5.66 1.81
N PHE A 160 13.98 -4.84 1.44
CA PHE A 160 13.92 -4.00 0.24
C PHE A 160 14.09 -4.78 -1.10
N GLU A 161 14.25 -6.10 -1.04
CA GLU A 161 14.34 -6.97 -2.21
C GLU A 161 12.97 -7.56 -2.58
N ALA A 162 12.63 -7.58 -3.88
CA ALA A 162 11.32 -8.06 -4.35
C ALA A 162 10.96 -9.48 -3.92
N GLY A 163 11.95 -10.39 -3.84
CA GLY A 163 11.72 -11.76 -3.38
C GLY A 163 11.19 -11.84 -1.95
N THR A 164 11.68 -10.96 -1.07
CA THR A 164 11.28 -10.92 0.35
C THR A 164 9.92 -10.28 0.57
N LEU A 165 9.52 -9.33 -0.29
CA LEU A 165 8.18 -8.74 -0.29
C LEU A 165 7.10 -9.77 -0.59
N LEU A 166 7.37 -10.74 -1.47
CA LEU A 166 6.40 -11.80 -1.82
C LEU A 166 6.17 -12.78 -0.66
N SER A 167 7.18 -12.99 0.19
CA SER A 167 7.08 -13.83 1.40
C SER A 167 6.66 -13.06 2.65
N ALA A 168 6.48 -11.75 2.56
CA ALA A 168 6.16 -10.89 3.70
C ALA A 168 4.81 -11.25 4.33
N LEU A 169 4.72 -11.03 5.65
CA LEU A 169 3.49 -11.19 6.40
C LEU A 169 2.98 -9.81 6.84
N LEU A 170 1.78 -9.43 6.40
CA LEU A 170 1.12 -8.21 6.86
C LEU A 170 0.64 -8.40 8.30
N THR A 171 1.22 -7.64 9.22
CA THR A 171 0.93 -7.71 10.66
C THR A 171 0.08 -6.55 11.15
N ALA A 172 0.21 -5.38 10.53
CA ALA A 172 -0.66 -4.24 10.79
C ALA A 172 -0.91 -3.46 9.49
N LEU A 173 -2.10 -2.87 9.38
CA LEU A 173 -2.48 -1.97 8.29
C LEU A 173 -3.44 -0.91 8.82
N ASP A 174 -3.04 0.35 8.68
CA ASP A 174 -3.92 1.50 8.83
C ASP A 174 -4.16 2.12 7.47
N LEU A 175 -5.43 2.26 7.09
CA LEU A 175 -5.85 2.80 5.82
C LEU A 175 -6.92 3.87 6.04
N GLU A 176 -6.66 5.08 5.54
CA GLU A 176 -7.66 6.13 5.44
C GLU A 176 -7.98 6.36 3.97
N TRP A 177 -9.25 6.15 3.59
CA TRP A 177 -9.70 6.41 2.24
C TRP A 177 -10.74 7.52 2.22
N LYS A 178 -10.41 8.61 1.54
CA LYS A 178 -11.33 9.70 1.20
C LYS A 178 -11.81 9.49 -0.24
N ALA A 179 -13.11 9.35 -0.40
CA ALA A 179 -13.74 9.04 -1.68
C ALA A 179 -14.49 10.25 -2.25
N ASP A 180 -14.22 10.59 -3.51
CA ASP A 180 -14.92 11.67 -4.24
C ASP A 180 -16.20 11.20 -4.97
N GLY A 181 -16.37 9.88 -5.07
CA GLY A 181 -17.50 9.20 -5.69
C GLY A 181 -17.50 9.10 -7.21
N ARG A 182 -16.43 9.55 -7.88
CA ARG A 182 -16.40 9.57 -9.36
C ARG A 182 -15.91 8.26 -9.97
N LEU A 183 -15.06 7.54 -9.24
CA LEU A 183 -14.38 6.34 -9.76
C LEU A 183 -15.05 5.03 -9.36
N LEU A 184 -15.96 5.07 -8.39
CA LEU A 184 -16.53 3.88 -7.78
C LEU A 184 -17.56 3.19 -8.66
N ARG A 185 -18.44 3.94 -9.35
CA ARG A 185 -19.44 3.33 -10.25
C ARG A 185 -18.80 2.46 -11.35
N PRO A 186 -17.84 2.95 -12.17
CA PRO A 186 -17.20 2.12 -13.18
C PRO A 186 -16.51 0.87 -12.59
N ALA A 187 -15.91 0.99 -11.41
CA ALA A 187 -15.29 -0.14 -10.72
C ALA A 187 -16.33 -1.18 -10.29
N MET A 188 -17.46 -0.74 -9.72
CA MET A 188 -18.53 -1.64 -9.31
C MET A 188 -19.22 -2.32 -10.47
N GLU A 189 -19.47 -1.62 -11.58
CA GLU A 189 -20.02 -2.25 -12.78
C GLU A 189 -19.09 -3.35 -13.31
N ALA A 190 -17.78 -3.07 -13.39
CA ALA A 190 -16.79 -4.05 -13.86
C ALA A 190 -16.65 -5.26 -12.92
N VAL A 191 -16.80 -5.07 -11.61
CA VAL A 191 -16.82 -6.16 -10.62
C VAL A 191 -18.12 -6.96 -10.72
N GLY A 192 -19.26 -6.29 -10.78
CA GLY A 192 -20.58 -6.92 -10.83
C GLY A 192 -20.79 -7.78 -12.08
N GLU A 193 -20.32 -7.32 -13.24
CA GLU A 193 -20.32 -8.07 -14.50
C GLU A 193 -19.53 -9.38 -14.40
N ARG A 194 -18.52 -9.45 -13.52
CA ARG A 194 -17.73 -10.66 -13.28
C ARG A 194 -18.37 -11.60 -12.25
N LEU A 195 -19.20 -11.06 -11.36
CA LEU A 195 -19.89 -11.84 -10.33
C LEU A 195 -21.17 -12.48 -10.85
N THR A 196 -21.87 -11.79 -11.76
CA THR A 196 -23.16 -12.24 -12.29
C THR A 196 -23.18 -12.14 -13.80
N ASP A 197 -23.24 -13.30 -14.46
CA ASP A 197 -23.31 -13.41 -15.92
C ASP A 197 -24.47 -12.59 -16.48
N GLY A 198 -24.17 -11.67 -17.41
CA GLY A 198 -25.15 -10.83 -18.09
C GLY A 198 -25.64 -9.62 -17.31
N ALA A 199 -25.20 -9.39 -16.07
CA ALA A 199 -25.49 -8.16 -15.34
C ALA A 199 -24.80 -6.97 -16.02
N THR A 200 -25.49 -5.85 -16.20
CA THR A 200 -24.91 -4.60 -16.76
C THR A 200 -25.48 -3.38 -16.05
N GLY A 201 -24.75 -2.25 -16.10
CA GLY A 201 -25.21 -0.99 -15.49
C GLY A 201 -25.59 -1.14 -14.02
N ASP A 202 -26.79 -0.69 -13.65
CA ASP A 202 -27.26 -0.76 -12.26
C ASP A 202 -27.38 -2.20 -11.71
N ALA A 203 -27.69 -3.18 -12.56
CA ALA A 203 -27.74 -4.58 -12.15
C ALA A 203 -26.34 -5.11 -11.78
N ALA A 204 -25.31 -4.67 -12.49
CA ALA A 204 -23.92 -4.99 -12.14
C ALA A 204 -23.50 -4.28 -10.83
N VAL A 205 -23.85 -3.00 -10.66
CA VAL A 205 -23.60 -2.30 -9.39
C VAL A 205 -24.25 -3.06 -8.21
N GLU A 206 -25.48 -3.52 -8.37
CA GLU A 206 -26.17 -4.27 -7.32
C GLU A 206 -25.54 -5.64 -7.06
N ALA A 207 -25.13 -6.36 -8.11
CA ALA A 207 -24.36 -7.60 -7.97
C ALA A 207 -23.06 -7.39 -7.18
N ALA A 208 -22.35 -6.29 -7.43
CA ALA A 208 -21.14 -5.94 -6.68
C ALA A 208 -21.44 -5.65 -5.20
N ARG A 209 -22.53 -4.93 -4.87
CA ARG A 209 -22.94 -4.73 -3.47
C ARG A 209 -23.26 -6.04 -2.78
N GLN A 210 -24.05 -6.89 -3.43
CA GLN A 210 -24.44 -8.18 -2.86
C GLN A 210 -23.23 -9.07 -2.61
N GLY A 211 -22.26 -9.07 -3.54
CA GLY A 211 -20.97 -9.73 -3.34
C GLY A 211 -20.22 -9.19 -2.12
N LEU A 212 -20.15 -7.87 -1.95
CA LEU A 212 -19.51 -7.24 -0.78
C LEU A 212 -20.23 -7.59 0.53
N LEU A 213 -21.57 -7.51 0.55
CA LEU A 213 -22.37 -7.89 1.72
C LEU A 213 -22.21 -9.37 2.07
N ALA A 214 -22.12 -10.25 1.08
CA ALA A 214 -21.87 -11.68 1.31
C ALA A 214 -20.49 -11.92 1.94
N VAL A 215 -19.45 -11.23 1.46
CA VAL A 215 -18.12 -11.29 2.09
C VAL A 215 -18.18 -10.81 3.53
N ILE A 216 -18.81 -9.65 3.79
CA ILE A 216 -18.95 -9.09 5.14
C ILE A 216 -19.69 -10.05 6.07
N ALA A 217 -20.77 -10.68 5.59
CA ALA A 217 -21.55 -11.65 6.35
C ALA A 217 -20.76 -12.92 6.71
N ASN A 218 -19.76 -13.27 5.90
CA ASN A 218 -18.89 -14.42 6.09
C ASN A 218 -17.61 -14.11 6.88
N LEU A 219 -17.38 -12.84 7.27
CA LEU A 219 -16.24 -12.49 8.11
C LEU A 219 -16.42 -13.07 9.52
N PRO A 220 -15.36 -13.61 10.14
CA PRO A 220 -15.41 -14.09 11.52
C PRO A 220 -15.85 -13.01 12.49
N GLY A 221 -16.90 -13.26 13.27
CA GLY A 221 -17.41 -12.28 14.22
C GLY A 221 -16.37 -11.79 15.22
N GLU A 222 -15.45 -12.67 15.64
CA GLU A 222 -14.36 -12.32 16.55
C GLU A 222 -13.34 -11.33 15.99
N MET A 223 -13.24 -11.17 14.66
CA MET A 223 -12.34 -10.18 14.07
C MET A 223 -12.97 -8.78 14.07
N LEU A 224 -14.29 -8.68 14.12
CA LEU A 224 -15.01 -7.41 13.98
C LEU A 224 -15.09 -6.71 15.34
N THR A 225 -14.35 -5.61 15.48
CA THR A 225 -14.30 -4.85 16.74
C THR A 225 -15.31 -3.71 16.75
N GLY A 226 -15.94 -3.43 17.90
CA GLY A 226 -16.88 -2.32 18.05
C GLY A 226 -18.04 -2.37 17.04
N ASP A 227 -18.29 -1.26 16.35
CA ASP A 227 -19.38 -1.10 15.37
C ASP A 227 -18.98 -1.52 13.94
N THR A 228 -17.82 -2.16 13.74
CA THR A 228 -17.23 -2.46 12.42
C THR A 228 -18.21 -3.12 11.43
N ALA A 229 -18.97 -4.12 11.88
CA ALA A 229 -19.93 -4.81 11.00
C ALA A 229 -21.00 -3.85 10.43
N LYS A 230 -21.48 -2.93 11.28
CA LYS A 230 -22.47 -1.92 10.91
C LYS A 230 -21.85 -0.87 9.99
N GLU A 231 -20.63 -0.41 10.28
CA GLU A 231 -19.93 0.58 9.45
C GLU A 231 -19.60 0.04 8.06
N LEU A 232 -19.20 -1.23 7.96
CA LEU A 232 -19.01 -1.93 6.69
C LEU A 232 -20.32 -2.02 5.88
N ALA A 233 -21.44 -2.36 6.52
CA ALA A 233 -22.75 -2.37 5.86
C ALA A 233 -23.15 -0.97 5.36
N ALA A 234 -22.99 0.06 6.20
CA ALA A 234 -23.28 1.45 5.85
C ALA A 234 -22.41 1.96 4.69
N LEU A 235 -21.14 1.56 4.64
CA LEU A 235 -20.25 1.83 3.51
C LEU A 235 -20.79 1.21 2.22
N VAL A 236 -21.18 -0.07 2.22
CA VAL A 236 -21.71 -0.76 1.03
C VAL A 236 -23.03 -0.15 0.55
N GLU A 237 -23.90 0.27 1.46
CA GLU A 237 -25.11 1.01 1.13
C GLU A 237 -24.81 2.36 0.46
N ALA A 238 -23.77 3.07 0.91
CA ALA A 238 -23.40 4.37 0.37
C ALA A 238 -22.83 4.31 -1.07
N LEU A 239 -22.37 3.15 -1.52
CA LEU A 239 -21.90 2.93 -2.90
C LEU A 239 -23.03 3.17 -3.93
N PRO A 240 -22.78 3.23 -5.25
CA PRO A 240 -21.50 3.47 -5.90
C PRO A 240 -21.07 4.94 -5.80
N GLN A 241 -21.90 5.83 -5.23
CA GLN A 241 -21.49 7.21 -5.06
C GLN A 241 -20.45 7.31 -3.94
N GLY A 242 -20.63 6.57 -2.84
CA GLY A 242 -19.61 6.29 -1.83
C GLY A 242 -18.78 7.49 -1.40
N ARG A 243 -19.37 8.69 -1.34
CA ARG A 243 -18.65 9.91 -0.94
C ARG A 243 -18.51 9.89 0.56
N GLY A 244 -17.30 10.16 1.06
CA GLY A 244 -17.04 10.13 2.48
C GLY A 244 -15.60 9.79 2.81
N ARG A 245 -15.40 9.37 4.05
CA ARG A 245 -14.11 8.95 4.60
C ARG A 245 -14.29 7.62 5.30
N MET A 246 -13.49 6.64 4.90
CA MET A 246 -13.33 5.37 5.60
C MET A 246 -12.00 5.40 6.34
N ALA A 247 -12.01 5.00 7.61
CA ALA A 247 -10.81 4.60 8.33
C ALA A 247 -10.89 3.10 8.59
N LEU A 248 -9.81 2.39 8.30
CA LEU A 248 -9.67 0.96 8.52
C LEU A 248 -8.38 0.74 9.30
N GLY A 249 -8.49 0.05 10.43
CA GLY A 249 -7.36 -0.49 11.18
C GLY A 249 -7.43 -2.00 11.17
N PHE A 250 -6.33 -2.65 10.85
CA PHE A 250 -6.21 -4.10 10.81
C PHE A 250 -4.95 -4.54 11.56
N ASP A 251 -5.10 -5.54 12.41
CA ASP A 251 -4.02 -6.15 13.19
C ASP A 251 -4.06 -7.67 13.05
N ALA A 252 -2.89 -8.29 12.87
CA ALA A 252 -2.70 -9.72 12.77
C ALA A 252 -1.37 -10.11 13.43
N GLY A 253 -1.43 -10.61 14.67
CA GLY A 253 -0.23 -10.96 15.43
C GLY A 253 0.71 -11.95 14.73
N ASP A 254 0.16 -12.97 14.06
CA ASP A 254 0.93 -13.94 13.25
C ASP A 254 1.16 -13.49 11.80
N GLY A 255 0.46 -12.43 11.39
CA GLY A 255 0.47 -11.87 10.04
C GLY A 255 -0.32 -12.65 8.99
N ILE A 256 -0.66 -11.97 7.89
CA ILE A 256 -1.25 -12.56 6.68
C ILE A 256 -0.28 -12.41 5.52
N GLY A 257 0.14 -13.53 4.93
CA GLY A 257 1.01 -13.55 3.75
C GLY A 257 0.40 -14.28 2.56
N ALA A 258 1.13 -14.27 1.44
CA ALA A 258 0.72 -14.87 0.18
C ALA A 258 0.33 -16.36 0.30
N ALA A 259 1.00 -17.14 1.15
CA ALA A 259 0.68 -18.55 1.36
C ALA A 259 -0.72 -18.76 1.95
N ARG A 260 -1.11 -17.94 2.95
CA ARG A 260 -2.43 -18.03 3.59
C ARG A 260 -3.53 -17.61 2.62
N LEU A 261 -3.28 -16.57 1.82
CA LEU A 261 -4.16 -16.15 0.73
C LEU A 261 -4.30 -17.23 -0.34
N ALA A 262 -3.21 -17.89 -0.74
CA ALA A 262 -3.25 -18.98 -1.71
C ALA A 262 -4.08 -20.18 -1.22
N ILE A 263 -3.92 -20.55 0.06
CA ILE A 263 -4.75 -21.62 0.66
C ILE A 263 -6.23 -21.24 0.66
N ALA A 264 -6.57 -19.98 1.00
CA ALA A 264 -7.96 -19.52 0.95
C ALA A 264 -8.51 -19.51 -0.48
N ALA A 265 -7.71 -19.07 -1.47
CA ALA A 265 -8.09 -19.03 -2.87
C ALA A 265 -8.29 -20.42 -3.51
N LEU A 266 -7.66 -21.46 -2.96
CA LEU A 266 -7.82 -22.85 -3.40
C LEU A 266 -9.00 -23.57 -2.70
N SER A 267 -9.73 -22.89 -1.81
CA SER A 267 -10.98 -23.39 -1.24
C SER A 267 -12.06 -23.52 -2.32
N ASP A 268 -12.94 -24.52 -2.18
CA ASP A 268 -14.13 -24.66 -3.03
C ASP A 268 -15.05 -23.43 -2.93
N ASP A 269 -15.03 -22.76 -1.78
CA ASP A 269 -15.65 -21.45 -1.55
C ASP A 269 -14.63 -20.51 -0.88
N PRO A 270 -13.91 -19.67 -1.64
CA PRO A 270 -12.83 -18.82 -1.12
C PRO A 270 -13.33 -17.60 -0.34
N VAL A 271 -14.61 -17.24 -0.51
CA VAL A 271 -15.27 -16.13 0.20
C VAL A 271 -16.28 -16.62 1.25
N GLY A 272 -16.39 -17.94 1.42
CA GLY A 272 -17.23 -18.58 2.42
C GLY A 272 -16.69 -18.43 3.84
N GLU A 273 -17.57 -18.54 4.82
CA GLU A 273 -17.28 -18.39 6.25
C GLU A 273 -16.06 -19.21 6.70
N THR A 274 -15.97 -20.48 6.28
CA THR A 274 -14.86 -21.36 6.69
C THR A 274 -13.51 -20.91 6.12
N ALA A 275 -13.48 -20.42 4.87
CA ALA A 275 -12.24 -19.96 4.24
C ALA A 275 -11.76 -18.65 4.87
N LEU A 276 -12.69 -17.70 5.05
CA LEU A 276 -12.40 -16.41 5.70
C LEU A 276 -12.01 -16.59 7.17
N ALA A 277 -12.65 -17.50 7.92
CA ALA A 277 -12.24 -17.86 9.27
C ALA A 277 -10.80 -18.37 9.33
N LYS A 278 -10.41 -19.26 8.42
CA LYS A 278 -9.01 -19.72 8.35
C LYS A 278 -8.06 -18.61 7.95
N LEU A 279 -8.46 -17.71 7.05
CA LEU A 279 -7.63 -16.59 6.59
C LEU A 279 -7.44 -15.51 7.67
N PHE A 280 -8.47 -15.24 8.47
CA PHE A 280 -8.50 -14.13 9.44
C PHE A 280 -8.48 -14.58 10.91
N ALA A 281 -8.27 -15.87 11.19
CA ALA A 281 -8.06 -16.34 12.57
C ALA A 281 -6.92 -15.57 13.24
N GLY A 282 -7.19 -15.07 14.45
CA GLY A 282 -6.24 -14.28 15.25
C GLY A 282 -6.03 -12.85 14.77
N THR A 283 -6.96 -12.30 13.99
CA THR A 283 -6.89 -10.92 13.49
C THR A 283 -7.98 -10.03 14.09
N ALA A 284 -7.74 -8.73 14.10
CA ALA A 284 -8.70 -7.71 14.48
C ALA A 284 -8.87 -6.71 13.35
N LEU A 285 -10.11 -6.29 13.12
CA LEU A 285 -10.51 -5.29 12.15
C LEU A 285 -11.36 -4.24 12.85
N LEU A 286 -11.01 -2.98 12.62
CA LEU A 286 -11.79 -1.81 12.99
C LEU A 286 -12.10 -1.04 11.71
N VAL A 287 -13.38 -0.73 11.48
CA VAL A 287 -13.79 0.15 10.39
C VAL A 287 -14.70 1.25 10.93
N ASP A 288 -14.44 2.47 10.47
CA ASP A 288 -15.27 3.65 10.71
C ASP A 288 -15.58 4.31 9.36
N TRP A 289 -16.87 4.49 9.06
CA TRP A 289 -17.33 5.15 7.85
C TRP A 289 -18.06 6.45 8.19
N THR A 290 -17.53 7.56 7.70
CA THR A 290 -18.19 8.86 7.76
C THR A 290 -18.71 9.25 6.37
N PRO A 291 -20.03 9.22 6.13
CA PRO A 291 -20.61 9.69 4.89
C PRO A 291 -20.27 11.16 4.63
N GLY A 292 -19.93 11.47 3.37
CA GLY A 292 -19.76 12.83 2.90
C GLY A 292 -21.12 13.51 2.70
N ILE A 293 -21.15 14.84 2.85
CA ILE A 293 -22.36 15.62 2.59
C ILE A 293 -22.74 15.47 1.10
N VAL A 294 -23.94 14.96 0.85
CA VAL A 294 -24.56 14.93 -0.48
C VAL A 294 -24.99 16.36 -0.83
N PRO A 295 -24.68 16.90 -2.03
CA PRO A 295 -25.23 18.17 -2.48
C PRO A 295 -26.76 18.15 -2.60
#